data_AF-A0A3L8REC6-F1
#
_entry.id   AF-A0A3L8REC6-F1
#
_cell.length_a   1.000
_cell.length_b   1.000
_cell.length_c   1.000
_cell.angle_alpha   90.00
_cell.angle_beta   90.00
_cell.angle_gamma   90.00
#
_symmetry.space_group_name_H-M   'P 1'
#
loop_
_entity.id
_entity.type
_entity.pdbx_description
1 polymer ?
#
loop_
_entity_poly.entity_id
_entity_poly.type
_entity_poly.pdbx_seq_one_letter_code
_entity_poly.pdbx_strand_id
1 'polypeptide(L)'
;MPVSLDVSGYAGKKAEPAISYVTDPGTGGRGAFVDGTELTVGGTAEESEGFETALGPWTVRGAPEGSPANAGDRSRSRELFHTVAGVTTRDTVLLGFGLEHVPDTGQRARLVGDALRALRR
;
A
#
# COMPACT_ATOMS: atom_id res chain seq x y z
N MET A 1 1.49 4.69 7.22
CA MET A 1 0.64 4.80 8.42
C MET A 1 -0.64 4.02 8.11
N PRO A 2 -1.04 3.03 8.94
CA PRO A 2 -2.31 2.34 8.75
C PRO A 2 -3.49 3.29 8.99
N VAL A 3 -4.65 2.98 8.39
CA VAL A 3 -5.91 3.69 8.64
C VAL A 3 -6.77 2.80 9.53
N SER A 4 -7.43 3.38 10.53
CA SER A 4 -8.31 2.66 11.46
C SER A 4 -9.67 3.32 11.55
N LEU A 5 -10.71 2.50 11.71
CA LEU A 5 -12.10 2.92 11.90
C LEU A 5 -12.63 2.26 13.18
N ASP A 6 -13.18 3.05 14.09
CA ASP A 6 -13.89 2.48 15.25
C ASP A 6 -15.27 1.98 14.82
N VAL A 7 -15.50 0.68 15.05
CA VAL A 7 -16.77 -0.01 14.75
C VAL A 7 -17.50 -0.44 16.02
N SER A 8 -17.07 0.02 17.20
CA SER A 8 -17.66 -0.34 18.49
C SER A 8 -19.17 -0.06 18.59
N GLY A 9 -19.66 0.94 17.86
CA GLY A 9 -21.11 1.24 17.74
C GLY A 9 -21.96 0.12 17.11
N TYR A 10 -21.32 -0.87 16.49
CA TYR A 10 -21.95 -2.06 15.92
C TYR A 10 -21.80 -3.31 16.80
N ALA A 11 -21.32 -3.19 18.04
CA ALA A 11 -21.20 -4.33 18.96
C ALA A 11 -22.52 -5.12 19.08
N GLY A 12 -22.43 -6.44 18.97
CA GLY A 12 -23.59 -7.35 18.98
C GLY A 12 -24.42 -7.35 17.67
N LYS A 13 -23.97 -6.65 16.63
CA LYS A 13 -24.58 -6.64 15.29
C LYS A 13 -23.60 -7.16 14.25
N LYS A 14 -24.13 -7.57 13.10
CA LYS A 14 -23.31 -7.81 11.90
C LYS A 14 -22.97 -6.47 11.25
N ALA A 15 -21.68 -6.19 11.07
CA ALA A 15 -21.19 -5.05 10.32
C ALA A 15 -20.40 -5.54 9.11
N GLU A 16 -20.65 -4.96 7.93
CA GLU A 16 -19.98 -5.31 6.68
C GLU A 16 -19.33 -4.05 6.09
N PRO A 17 -18.01 -3.86 6.27
CA PRO A 17 -17.32 -2.71 5.70
C PRO A 17 -17.20 -2.86 4.17
N ALA A 18 -17.53 -1.80 3.46
CA ALA A 18 -17.29 -1.67 2.03
C ALA A 18 -16.28 -0.55 1.77
N ILE A 19 -15.27 -0.83 0.95
CA ILE A 19 -14.27 0.17 0.56
C ILE A 19 -14.57 0.56 -0.89
N SER A 20 -14.97 1.80 -1.11
CA SER A 20 -15.20 2.35 -2.46
C SER A 20 -14.09 3.33 -2.83
N TYR A 21 -13.68 3.30 -4.09
CA TYR A 21 -12.80 4.31 -4.67
C TYR A 21 -13.58 5.08 -5.73
N VAL A 22 -13.84 6.35 -5.47
CA VAL A 22 -14.67 7.21 -6.33
C VAL A 22 -13.88 8.46 -6.66
N THR A 23 -13.73 8.75 -7.94
CA THR A 23 -12.95 9.88 -8.45
C THR A 23 -13.67 10.51 -9.63
N ASP A 24 -13.45 11.80 -9.86
CA ASP A 24 -13.88 12.45 -11.10
C ASP A 24 -12.91 12.09 -12.25
N PRO A 25 -13.32 12.24 -13.52
CA PRO A 25 -12.48 11.85 -14.67
C PRO A 25 -11.17 12.63 -14.81
N GLY A 26 -11.03 13.80 -14.18
CA GLY A 26 -9.82 14.62 -14.22
C GLY A 26 -8.80 14.25 -13.14
N THR A 27 -9.14 13.40 -12.18
CA THR A 27 -8.27 13.02 -11.07
C THR A 27 -8.25 11.50 -10.86
N GLY A 28 -7.37 11.03 -9.97
CA GLY A 28 -7.38 9.66 -9.48
C GLY A 28 -6.08 8.88 -9.64
N GLY A 29 -5.20 9.30 -10.55
CA GLY A 29 -3.84 8.75 -10.65
C GLY A 29 -3.81 7.23 -10.72
N ARG A 30 -3.08 6.58 -9.80
CA ARG A 30 -2.91 5.11 -9.76
C ARG A 30 -4.04 4.37 -9.04
N GLY A 31 -5.05 5.07 -8.53
CA GLY A 31 -6.11 4.47 -7.72
C GLY A 31 -5.74 4.28 -6.25
N ALA A 32 -6.44 3.36 -5.57
CA ALA A 32 -6.24 3.03 -4.18
C ALA A 32 -5.78 1.57 -4.00
N PHE A 33 -4.82 1.36 -3.12
CA PHE A 33 -4.31 0.05 -2.72
C PHE A 33 -4.77 -0.26 -1.30
N VAL A 34 -5.22 -1.49 -1.08
CA VAL A 34 -5.65 -1.99 0.23
C VAL A 34 -4.84 -3.24 0.51
N ASP A 35 -4.22 -3.28 1.66
CA ASP A 35 -3.39 -4.38 2.12
C ASP A 35 -3.45 -4.46 3.66
N GLY A 36 -3.20 -5.64 4.23
CA GLY A 36 -3.13 -5.87 5.66
C GLY A 36 -4.38 -5.42 6.41
N THR A 37 -5.56 -5.89 5.97
CA THR A 37 -6.80 -5.63 6.69
C THR A 37 -6.89 -6.48 7.96
N GLU A 38 -7.40 -5.91 9.04
CA GLU A 38 -7.54 -6.60 10.33
C GLU A 38 -8.73 -6.06 11.13
N LEU A 39 -9.55 -6.95 11.68
CA LEU A 39 -10.55 -6.65 12.72
C LEU A 39 -9.97 -6.94 14.09
N THR A 40 -10.01 -5.95 14.99
CA THR A 40 -9.65 -6.11 16.40
C THR A 40 -10.88 -6.01 17.29
N VAL A 41 -11.13 -7.03 18.12
CA VAL A 41 -12.20 -7.06 19.12
C VAL A 41 -11.59 -7.25 20.50
N GLY A 42 -11.88 -6.35 21.45
CA GLY A 42 -11.34 -6.43 22.81
C GLY A 42 -9.80 -6.43 22.88
N GLY A 43 -9.14 -5.83 21.88
CA GLY A 43 -7.67 -5.82 21.77
C GLY A 43 -7.06 -7.07 21.11
N THR A 44 -7.88 -8.01 20.63
CA THR A 44 -7.44 -9.22 19.93
C THR A 44 -7.78 -9.14 18.44
N ALA A 45 -6.81 -9.42 17.57
CA ALA A 45 -7.04 -9.55 16.14
C ALA A 45 -7.80 -10.85 15.84
N GLU A 46 -8.91 -10.76 15.11
CA GLU A 46 -9.77 -11.93 14.80
C GLU A 46 -9.85 -12.23 13.30
N GLU A 47 -10.02 -11.21 12.46
CA GLU A 47 -10.16 -11.38 11.00
C GLU A 47 -9.10 -10.56 10.28
N SER A 48 -8.03 -11.21 9.82
CA SER A 48 -6.95 -10.56 9.09
C SER A 48 -6.83 -11.13 7.67
N GLU A 49 -6.61 -10.26 6.69
CA GLU A 49 -6.36 -10.63 5.29
C GLU A 49 -5.30 -9.72 4.66
N GLY A 50 -4.26 -10.34 4.09
CA GLY A 50 -3.13 -9.69 3.43
C GLY A 50 -3.09 -9.90 1.91
N PHE A 51 -4.07 -10.60 1.34
CA PHE A 51 -4.28 -10.77 -0.10
C PHE A 51 -3.17 -11.53 -0.87
N GLU A 52 -2.25 -12.18 -0.17
CA GLU A 52 -1.08 -12.86 -0.77
C GLU A 52 -1.43 -14.11 -1.57
N THR A 53 -2.52 -14.79 -1.22
CA THR A 53 -2.97 -16.02 -1.89
C THR A 53 -4.40 -15.95 -2.40
N ALA A 54 -5.28 -15.19 -1.75
CA ALA A 54 -6.71 -15.10 -2.04
C ALA A 54 -7.30 -13.73 -1.67
N LEU A 55 -8.63 -13.55 -1.78
CA LEU A 55 -9.35 -12.40 -1.24
C LEU A 55 -9.92 -12.66 0.17
N GLY A 56 -9.83 -13.90 0.66
CA GLY A 56 -10.42 -14.30 1.94
C GLY A 56 -11.91 -13.94 2.05
N PRO A 57 -12.33 -13.22 3.11
CA PRO A 57 -13.72 -12.82 3.29
C PRO A 57 -14.16 -11.67 2.37
N TRP A 58 -13.24 -11.04 1.64
CA TRP A 58 -13.54 -9.90 0.79
C TRP A 58 -14.10 -10.32 -0.56
N THR A 59 -15.05 -9.52 -1.07
CA THR A 59 -15.59 -9.69 -2.41
C THR A 59 -15.46 -8.40 -3.22
N VAL A 60 -15.21 -8.54 -4.52
CA VAL A 60 -15.21 -7.41 -5.44
C VAL A 60 -16.64 -7.15 -5.86
N ARG A 61 -17.18 -6.02 -5.41
CA ARG A 61 -18.50 -5.53 -5.80
C ARG A 61 -18.32 -4.68 -7.05
N GLY A 62 -19.19 -4.87 -8.04
CA GLY A 62 -19.25 -4.01 -9.22
C GLY A 62 -19.82 -2.64 -8.89
N ALA A 63 -20.28 -1.92 -9.92
CA ALA A 63 -20.87 -0.60 -9.76
C ALA A 63 -22.03 -0.62 -8.73
N PRO A 64 -22.11 0.36 -7.81
CA PRO A 64 -23.26 0.51 -6.92
C PRO A 64 -24.56 0.62 -7.72
N GLU A 65 -25.67 0.18 -7.11
CA GLU A 65 -26.99 0.27 -7.74
C GLU A 65 -27.31 1.71 -8.18
N GLY A 66 -27.80 1.86 -9.41
CA GLY A 66 -28.09 3.17 -10.01
C GLY A 66 -26.88 3.89 -10.61
N SER A 67 -25.66 3.35 -10.51
CA SER A 67 -24.47 3.92 -11.14
C SER A 67 -24.20 3.32 -12.53
N PRO A 68 -23.52 4.06 -13.43
CA PRO A 68 -22.95 3.48 -14.65
C PRO A 68 -21.98 2.33 -14.33
N ALA A 69 -21.72 1.46 -15.31
CA ALA A 69 -20.76 0.38 -15.15
C ALA A 69 -19.35 0.91 -14.85
N ASN A 70 -18.61 0.20 -13.99
CA ASN A 70 -17.24 0.55 -13.65
C ASN A 70 -16.33 0.40 -14.87
N ALA A 71 -15.45 1.37 -15.09
CA ALA A 71 -14.41 1.26 -16.12
C ALA A 71 -13.35 0.19 -15.77
N GLY A 72 -13.21 -0.11 -14.48
CA GLY A 72 -12.39 -1.20 -13.96
C GLY A 72 -12.78 -1.51 -12.52
N ASP A 73 -12.57 -2.77 -12.13
CA ASP A 73 -12.86 -3.26 -10.79
C ASP A 73 -11.58 -3.60 -10.02
N ARG A 74 -11.72 -3.83 -8.70
CA ARG A 74 -10.61 -4.31 -7.89
C ARG A 74 -10.10 -5.64 -8.42
N SER A 75 -8.78 -5.79 -8.46
CA SER A 75 -8.12 -7.06 -8.74
C SER A 75 -7.03 -7.29 -7.72
N ARG A 76 -6.81 -8.57 -7.39
CA ARG A 76 -5.66 -8.97 -6.59
C ARG A 76 -4.42 -8.85 -7.46
N SER A 77 -3.43 -8.14 -6.95
CA SER A 77 -2.14 -8.05 -7.60
C SER A 77 -1.05 -8.51 -6.65
N ARG A 78 0.05 -8.99 -7.24
CA ARG A 78 1.35 -9.02 -6.55
C ARG A 78 1.97 -7.63 -6.61
N GLU A 79 3.27 -7.53 -6.34
CA GLU A 79 4.05 -6.30 -6.52
C GLU A 79 3.76 -5.65 -7.89
N LEU A 80 3.04 -4.52 -7.85
CA LEU A 80 2.63 -3.79 -9.06
C LEU A 80 3.76 -2.96 -9.65
N PHE A 81 4.71 -2.57 -8.81
CA PHE A 81 5.87 -1.81 -9.19
C PHE A 81 7.00 -2.12 -8.21
N HIS A 82 8.18 -2.41 -8.76
CA HIS A 82 9.38 -2.52 -7.96
C HIS A 82 9.78 -1.14 -7.46
N THR A 83 9.67 -0.94 -6.15
CA THR A 83 10.19 0.27 -5.53
C THR A 83 11.66 0.07 -5.24
N VAL A 84 12.49 0.94 -5.80
CA VAL A 84 13.93 0.95 -5.52
C VAL A 84 14.24 2.20 -4.71
N ALA A 85 15.09 2.04 -3.71
CA ALA A 85 15.50 3.12 -2.83
C ALA A 85 16.48 4.09 -3.51
N GLY A 86 17.02 3.71 -4.67
CA GLY A 86 17.81 4.59 -5.52
C GLY A 86 17.90 4.11 -6.96
N VAL A 87 18.19 5.05 -7.86
CA VAL A 87 18.40 4.83 -9.29
C VAL A 87 19.84 5.16 -9.61
N THR A 88 20.55 4.24 -10.28
CA THR A 88 21.92 4.45 -10.74
C THR A 88 21.94 4.54 -12.26
N THR A 89 22.62 5.55 -12.80
CA THR A 89 23.11 5.54 -14.18
C THR A 89 24.62 5.30 -14.16
N ARG A 90 25.29 5.40 -15.31
CA ARG A 90 26.76 5.36 -15.36
C ARG A 90 27.37 6.45 -14.45
N ASP A 91 26.78 7.63 -14.48
CA ASP A 91 27.40 8.84 -13.92
C ASP A 91 26.62 9.43 -12.72
N THR A 92 25.47 8.86 -12.37
CA THR A 92 24.63 9.37 -11.28
C THR A 92 24.10 8.28 -10.36
N VAL A 93 23.97 8.62 -9.08
CA VAL A 93 23.18 7.87 -8.09
C VAL A 93 22.17 8.84 -7.49
N LEU A 94 20.88 8.56 -7.69
CA LEU A 94 19.79 9.29 -7.06
C LEU A 94 19.17 8.40 -5.98
N LEU A 95 19.26 8.83 -4.72
CA LEU A 95 18.55 8.18 -3.62
C LEU A 95 17.17 8.83 -3.49
N GLY A 96 16.13 8.02 -3.27
CA GLY A 96 14.77 8.51 -3.04
C GLY A 96 14.55 9.17 -1.67
N PHE A 97 15.61 9.33 -0.88
CA PHE A 97 15.59 9.84 0.48
C PHE A 97 16.92 10.56 0.80
N GLY A 98 16.90 11.47 1.77
CA GLY A 98 18.10 12.15 2.27
C GLY A 98 18.91 11.29 3.24
N LEU A 99 20.23 11.47 3.27
CA LEU A 99 21.14 10.71 4.13
C LEU A 99 20.87 10.90 5.64
N GLU A 100 20.20 11.99 6.01
CA GLU A 100 19.72 12.29 7.36
C GLU A 100 18.73 11.25 7.89
N HIS A 101 18.07 10.48 7.01
CA HIS A 101 17.19 9.37 7.40
C HIS A 101 17.94 8.06 7.70
N VAL A 102 19.28 8.04 7.58
CA VAL A 102 20.12 6.90 7.96
C VAL A 102 20.87 7.27 9.25
N PRO A 103 20.27 7.04 10.43
CA PRO A 103 20.81 7.54 11.70
C PRO A 103 22.13 6.88 12.06
N ASP A 104 22.27 5.58 11.77
CA ASP A 104 23.51 4.86 12.03
C ASP A 104 24.64 5.32 11.10
N THR A 105 25.72 5.79 11.70
CA THR A 105 26.86 6.35 10.96
C THR A 105 27.59 5.30 10.14
N GLY A 106 27.65 4.04 10.60
CA GLY A 106 28.26 2.94 9.86
C GLY A 106 27.47 2.58 8.60
N GLN A 107 26.14 2.47 8.71
CA GLN A 107 25.24 2.24 7.59
C GLN A 107 25.28 3.39 6.59
N ARG A 108 25.30 4.65 7.06
CA ARG A 108 25.40 5.83 6.19
C ARG A 108 26.72 5.85 5.41
N ALA A 109 27.85 5.54 6.06
CA ALA A 109 29.15 5.45 5.39
C ALA A 109 29.18 4.31 4.33
N ARG A 110 28.59 3.15 4.65
CA ARG A 110 28.46 2.05 3.68
C ARG A 110 27.62 2.44 2.47
N LEU A 111 26.45 3.05 2.68
CA LEU A 111 25.57 3.51 1.61
C LEU A 111 26.28 4.47 0.64
N VAL A 112 27.00 5.47 1.18
CA VAL A 112 27.79 6.40 0.35
C VAL A 112 28.92 5.67 -0.38
N GLY A 113 29.62 4.75 0.28
CA GLY A 113 30.66 3.94 -0.33
C GLY A 113 30.15 3.09 -1.50
N ASP A 114 28.96 2.50 -1.35
CA ASP A 114 28.32 1.70 -2.39
C ASP A 114 27.86 2.57 -3.56
N ALA A 115 27.31 3.76 -3.29
CA ALA A 115 26.97 4.74 -4.32
C ALA A 115 28.20 5.16 -5.14
N LEU A 116 29.31 5.51 -4.49
CA LEU A 116 30.55 5.87 -5.18
C LEU A 116 31.14 4.70 -5.98
N ARG A 117 30.99 3.46 -5.51
CA ARG A 117 31.44 2.27 -6.25
C ARG A 117 30.58 2.02 -7.50
N ALA A 118 29.28 2.30 -7.43
CA ALA A 118 28.38 2.18 -8.58
C ALA A 118 28.79 3.10 -9.75
N LEU A 119 29.33 4.28 -9.43
CA LEU A 119 29.82 5.27 -10.42
C LEU A 119 31.18 4.93 -11.05
N ARG A 120 31.88 3.91 -10.54
CA ARG A 120 33.21 3.51 -11.03
C ARG A 120 33.15 2.31 -11.98
N ARG A 121 31.96 1.94 -12.45
CA ARG A 121 31.73 0.85 -13.41
C ARG A 121 31.68 1.39 -14.83
#